data_AF-A0AAU8EXQ9-F1
#
_entry.id   AF-A0AAU8EXQ9-F1
#
_cell.length_a   1.000
_cell.length_b   1.000
_cell.length_c   1.000
_cell.angle_alpha   90.00
_cell.angle_beta   90.00
_cell.angle_gamma   90.00
#
_symmetry.space_group_name_H-M   'P 1'
#
loop_
_entity.id
_entity.type
_entity.pdbx_description
1 polymer ?
#
loop_
_entity_poly.entity_id
_entity_poly.type
_entity_poly.pdbx_seq_one_letter_code
_entity_poly.pdbx_strand_id
1 'polypeptide(L)'
;MALKRRARRINRALAEQYPYAHAELDFRNPFELLVATVLSAQTTDVTVNLITPLLFSRYPDARAMAEADTAELEAIIKPTGFFRAKTRNLLALANRVVDEFDGVVPGRLEDLVTFPGVGRKTANVVLGNAFGIPGITVDTHFGRLARRFGWTESDDPVRIESDVAELFEPRDWTMLSHRVVFHGRRVCHSRKPACGACAVANWCPSFGSGETNPAKAAKLLKYELAPGNEELLAKLLAETHRAAEIRMESQRRTQ
;
A
#
# COMPACT_ATOMS: atom_id res chain seq x y z
N MET A 1 14.78 -25.67 -7.18
CA MET A 1 15.21 -24.31 -7.62
C MET A 1 15.65 -23.53 -6.39
N ALA A 2 16.82 -22.88 -6.41
CA ALA A 2 17.29 -22.06 -5.27
C ALA A 2 16.30 -20.94 -4.91
N LEU A 3 16.16 -20.63 -3.60
CA LEU A 3 15.19 -19.68 -3.07
C LEU A 3 15.22 -18.33 -3.79
N LYS A 4 16.39 -17.70 -3.88
CA LYS A 4 16.59 -16.40 -4.54
C LYS A 4 16.15 -16.42 -6.01
N ARG A 5 16.43 -17.51 -6.74
CA ARG A 5 15.99 -17.66 -8.15
C ARG A 5 14.48 -17.77 -8.26
N ARG A 6 13.83 -18.50 -7.34
CA ARG A 6 12.37 -18.64 -7.29
C ARG A 6 11.69 -17.32 -6.94
N ALA A 7 12.18 -16.63 -5.90
CA ALA A 7 11.68 -15.33 -5.47
C ALA A 7 11.73 -14.29 -6.61
N ARG A 8 12.84 -14.22 -7.34
CA ARG A 8 12.99 -13.34 -8.50
C ARG A 8 12.09 -13.72 -9.69
N ARG A 9 11.77 -15.01 -9.88
CA ARG A 9 10.76 -15.43 -10.89
C ARG A 9 9.36 -15.00 -10.50
N ILE A 10 8.99 -15.18 -9.23
CA ILE A 10 7.71 -14.70 -8.69
C ILE A 10 7.57 -13.19 -8.92
N ASN A 11 8.57 -12.38 -8.53
CA ASN A 11 8.50 -10.92 -8.73
C ASN A 11 8.35 -10.52 -10.21
N ARG A 12 9.04 -11.21 -11.14
CA ARG A 12 8.87 -10.92 -12.58
C ARG A 12 7.45 -11.22 -13.09
N ALA A 13 6.89 -12.37 -12.73
CA ALA A 13 5.52 -12.69 -13.11
C ALA A 13 4.49 -11.74 -12.45
N LEU A 14 4.74 -11.27 -11.22
CA LEU A 14 3.93 -10.22 -10.62
C LEU A 14 4.10 -8.87 -11.32
N ALA A 15 5.29 -8.56 -11.84
CA ALA A 15 5.53 -7.35 -12.63
C ALA A 15 4.77 -7.36 -13.96
N GLU A 16 4.69 -8.53 -14.61
CA GLU A 16 3.91 -8.74 -15.83
C GLU A 16 2.39 -8.66 -15.57
N GLN A 17 1.94 -9.21 -14.43
CA GLN A 17 0.53 -9.16 -14.04
C GLN A 17 0.08 -7.75 -13.61
N TYR A 18 0.97 -7.00 -12.95
CA TYR A 18 0.67 -5.69 -12.37
C TYR A 18 1.70 -4.64 -12.80
N PRO A 19 1.82 -4.33 -14.11
CA PRO A 19 2.74 -3.29 -14.58
C PRO A 19 2.32 -1.90 -14.09
N TYR A 20 1.05 -1.76 -13.66
CA TYR A 20 0.43 -0.56 -13.11
C TYR A 20 0.40 -0.51 -11.57
N ALA A 21 1.12 -1.40 -10.87
CA ALA A 21 1.12 -1.39 -9.40
C ALA A 21 1.67 -0.06 -8.84
N HIS A 22 0.99 0.52 -7.86
CA HIS A 22 1.34 1.80 -7.25
C HIS A 22 0.78 1.87 -5.82
N ALA A 23 1.11 2.91 -5.05
CA ALA A 23 0.46 3.15 -3.77
C ALA A 23 -1.03 3.49 -3.99
N GLU A 24 -1.93 2.75 -3.37
CA GLU A 24 -3.39 2.92 -3.59
C GLU A 24 -4.02 4.06 -2.77
N LEU A 25 -3.21 4.82 -2.00
CA LEU A 25 -3.59 6.07 -1.34
C LEU A 25 -3.33 7.24 -2.29
N ASP A 26 -4.26 8.17 -2.40
CA ASP A 26 -4.14 9.32 -3.30
C ASP A 26 -3.38 10.47 -2.60
N PHE A 27 -2.32 10.97 -3.25
CA PHE A 27 -1.47 12.06 -2.75
C PHE A 27 -0.77 12.81 -3.89
N ARG A 28 -0.39 14.06 -3.64
CA ARG A 28 0.34 14.91 -4.59
C ARG A 28 1.75 15.28 -4.12
N ASN A 29 2.02 15.14 -2.83
CA ASN A 29 3.29 15.52 -2.21
C ASN A 29 3.60 14.64 -0.97
N PRO A 30 4.83 14.70 -0.41
CA PRO A 30 5.20 13.89 0.75
C PRO A 30 4.33 14.11 1.99
N PHE A 31 3.85 15.33 2.23
CA PHE A 31 3.00 15.65 3.39
C PHE A 31 1.63 14.98 3.27
N GLU A 32 0.99 15.06 2.11
CA GLU A 32 -0.28 14.37 1.85
C GLU A 32 -0.14 12.86 2.04
N LEU A 33 0.93 12.25 1.52
CA LEU A 33 1.16 10.82 1.70
C LEU A 33 1.38 10.45 3.18
N LEU A 34 2.14 11.27 3.92
CA LEU A 34 2.36 11.07 5.35
C LEU A 34 1.04 11.11 6.13
N VAL A 35 0.20 12.12 5.89
CA VAL A 35 -1.12 12.23 6.52
C VAL A 35 -2.03 11.07 6.12
N ALA A 36 -2.13 10.75 4.82
CA ALA A 36 -2.98 9.68 4.31
C ALA A 36 -2.57 8.31 4.88
N THR A 37 -1.27 8.06 5.01
CA THR A 37 -0.77 6.79 5.58
C THR A 37 -1.03 6.69 7.08
N VAL A 38 -0.92 7.77 7.86
CA VAL A 38 -1.34 7.79 9.28
C VAL A 38 -2.85 7.54 9.40
N LEU A 39 -3.66 8.17 8.55
CA LEU A 39 -5.10 7.97 8.50
C LEU A 39 -5.49 6.54 8.11
N SER A 40 -4.70 5.87 7.26
CA SER A 40 -4.94 4.49 6.80
C SER A 40 -4.90 3.44 7.91
N ALA A 41 -4.34 3.77 9.08
CA ALA A 41 -4.30 2.87 10.23
C ALA A 41 -5.72 2.42 10.60
N GLN A 42 -5.96 1.10 10.53
CA GLN A 42 -7.25 0.45 10.83
C GLN A 42 -8.44 1.02 10.05
N THR A 43 -8.22 1.43 8.80
CA THR A 43 -9.28 1.80 7.85
C THR A 43 -8.92 1.31 6.45
N THR A 44 -9.75 1.60 5.46
CA THR A 44 -9.47 1.24 4.06
C THR A 44 -8.94 2.42 3.29
N ASP A 45 -8.08 2.15 2.30
CA ASP A 45 -7.57 3.20 1.39
C ASP A 45 -8.73 3.92 0.68
N VAL A 46 -9.83 3.23 0.39
CA VAL A 46 -11.05 3.83 -0.19
C VAL A 46 -11.65 4.88 0.75
N THR A 47 -11.76 4.57 2.05
CA THR A 47 -12.28 5.52 3.05
C THR A 47 -11.37 6.74 3.19
N VAL A 48 -10.06 6.54 3.17
CA VAL A 48 -9.09 7.65 3.21
C VAL A 48 -9.21 8.51 1.96
N ASN A 49 -9.20 7.91 0.77
CA ASN A 49 -9.29 8.62 -0.50
C ASN A 49 -10.62 9.35 -0.70
N LEU A 50 -11.69 8.93 -0.03
CA LEU A 50 -12.96 9.65 -0.02
C LEU A 50 -12.85 11.01 0.70
N ILE A 51 -12.08 11.07 1.80
CA ILE A 51 -12.00 12.27 2.64
C ILE A 51 -10.82 13.19 2.30
N THR A 52 -9.75 12.65 1.71
CA THR A 52 -8.52 13.42 1.44
C THR A 52 -8.70 14.60 0.49
N PRO A 53 -9.62 14.60 -0.51
CA PRO A 53 -9.87 15.79 -1.32
C PRO A 53 -10.35 16.99 -0.49
N LEU A 54 -11.30 16.77 0.42
CA LEU A 54 -11.77 17.82 1.33
C LEU A 54 -10.69 18.20 2.34
N LEU A 55 -10.04 17.20 2.94
CA LEU A 55 -9.00 17.40 3.95
C LEU A 55 -7.84 18.25 3.40
N PHE A 56 -7.31 17.91 2.23
CA PHE A 56 -6.16 18.61 1.63
C PHE A 56 -6.55 19.89 0.90
N SER A 57 -7.83 20.09 0.57
CA SER A 57 -8.33 21.41 0.19
C SER A 57 -8.38 22.36 1.38
N ARG A 58 -8.69 21.85 2.58
CA ARG A 58 -8.77 22.67 3.80
C ARG A 58 -7.41 22.89 4.45
N TYR A 59 -6.57 21.85 4.46
CA TYR A 59 -5.24 21.80 5.07
C TYR A 59 -4.20 21.31 4.04
N PRO A 60 -3.76 22.18 3.12
CA PRO A 60 -2.91 21.79 2.00
C PRO A 60 -1.45 21.44 2.38
N ASP A 61 -0.98 21.91 3.54
CA ASP A 61 0.38 21.70 4.03
C ASP A 61 0.44 21.56 5.56
N ALA A 62 1.67 21.33 6.07
CA ALA A 62 1.92 21.16 7.49
C ALA A 62 1.57 22.40 8.33
N ARG A 63 1.75 23.62 7.79
CA ARG A 63 1.46 24.86 8.52
C ARG A 63 -0.04 25.03 8.69
N ALA A 64 -0.80 24.86 7.60
CA ALA A 64 -2.26 24.92 7.64
C ALA A 64 -2.86 23.85 8.56
N MET A 65 -2.29 22.64 8.58
CA MET A 65 -2.77 21.58 9.48
C MET A 65 -2.36 21.81 10.95
N ALA A 66 -1.19 22.40 11.21
CA ALA A 66 -0.76 22.73 12.57
C ALA A 66 -1.68 23.75 13.24
N GLU A 67 -2.26 24.66 12.45
CA GLU A 67 -3.22 25.69 12.88
C GLU A 67 -4.70 25.25 12.77
N ALA A 68 -4.95 23.97 12.46
CA ALA A 68 -6.30 23.48 12.22
C ALA A 68 -7.21 23.58 13.46
N ASP A 69 -8.46 23.99 13.26
CA ASP A 69 -9.49 23.83 14.29
C ASP A 69 -9.71 22.34 14.56
N THR A 70 -9.62 21.95 15.83
CA THR A 70 -9.70 20.54 16.22
C THR A 70 -11.07 19.94 15.89
N ALA A 71 -12.16 20.68 16.10
CA ALA A 71 -13.51 20.17 15.87
C ALA A 71 -13.80 20.01 14.37
N GLU A 72 -13.33 20.95 13.54
CA GLU A 72 -13.40 20.86 12.10
C GLU A 72 -12.59 19.68 11.56
N LEU A 73 -11.34 19.51 12.00
CA LEU A 73 -10.50 18.38 11.60
C LEU A 73 -11.14 17.05 12.00
N GLU A 74 -11.63 16.93 13.24
CA GLU A 74 -12.34 15.74 13.72
C GLU A 74 -13.55 15.42 12.84
N ALA A 75 -14.33 16.42 12.43
CA ALA A 75 -15.51 16.24 11.58
C ALA A 75 -15.14 15.66 10.21
N ILE A 76 -14.07 16.17 9.58
CA ILE A 76 -13.58 15.69 8.28
C ILE A 76 -13.10 14.24 8.38
N ILE A 77 -12.30 13.91 9.41
CA ILE A 77 -11.66 12.59 9.50
C ILE A 77 -12.48 11.54 10.27
N LYS A 78 -13.65 11.89 10.80
CA LYS A 78 -14.57 10.99 11.50
C LYS A 78 -14.83 9.66 10.78
N PRO A 79 -15.02 9.61 9.44
CA PRO A 79 -15.25 8.35 8.73
C PRO A 79 -14.10 7.34 8.83
N THR A 80 -12.88 7.79 9.13
CA THR A 80 -11.69 6.91 9.20
C THR A 80 -11.62 6.06 10.47
N GLY A 81 -12.52 6.26 11.44
CA GLY A 81 -12.48 5.58 12.74
C GLY A 81 -11.29 6.02 13.61
N PHE A 82 -11.40 5.83 14.93
CA PHE A 82 -10.40 6.30 15.91
C PHE A 82 -10.02 7.79 15.75
N PHE A 83 -10.95 8.59 15.21
CA PHE A 83 -10.69 9.93 14.69
C PHE A 83 -10.13 10.89 15.75
N ARG A 84 -10.52 10.76 17.02
CA ARG A 84 -9.95 11.57 18.12
C ARG A 84 -8.45 11.35 18.31
N ALA A 85 -8.02 10.08 18.27
CA ALA A 85 -6.60 9.73 18.37
C ALA A 85 -5.84 10.15 17.11
N LYS A 86 -6.44 9.94 15.93
CA LYS A 86 -5.88 10.38 14.66
C LYS A 86 -5.73 11.90 14.60
N THR A 87 -6.72 12.67 15.05
CA THR A 87 -6.67 14.15 15.11
C THR A 87 -5.50 14.62 15.97
N ARG A 88 -5.36 14.09 17.19
CA ARG A 88 -4.21 14.42 18.05
C ARG A 88 -2.87 14.09 17.38
N ASN A 89 -2.78 12.94 16.72
CA ASN A 89 -1.56 12.56 15.99
C ASN A 89 -1.29 13.50 14.81
N LEU A 90 -2.29 13.86 14.02
CA LEU A 90 -2.13 14.75 12.87
C LEU A 90 -1.71 16.15 13.29
N LEU A 91 -2.34 16.73 14.31
CA LEU A 91 -1.95 18.04 14.84
C LEU A 91 -0.51 17.99 15.38
N ALA A 92 -0.17 17.00 16.20
CA ALA A 92 1.18 16.88 16.76
C ALA A 92 2.24 16.61 15.68
N LEU A 93 1.92 15.80 14.67
CA LEU A 93 2.78 15.55 13.52
C LEU A 93 3.00 16.83 12.72
N ALA A 94 1.94 17.57 12.40
CA ALA A 94 2.01 18.80 11.63
C ALA A 94 2.85 19.87 12.36
N ASN A 95 2.62 20.07 13.67
CA ASN A 95 3.41 20.97 14.49
C ASN A 95 4.90 20.58 14.48
N ARG A 96 5.24 19.30 14.66
CA ARG A 96 6.66 18.88 14.62
C ARG A 96 7.29 19.04 13.25
N VAL A 97 6.56 18.80 12.16
CA VAL A 97 7.07 19.07 10.81
C VAL A 97 7.38 20.56 10.63
N VAL A 98 6.57 21.45 11.20
CA VAL A 98 6.82 22.91 11.16
C VAL A 98 8.00 23.31 12.06
N ASP A 99 8.00 22.87 13.32
CA ASP A 99 8.94 23.33 14.34
C ASP A 99 10.35 22.75 14.17
N GLU A 100 10.46 21.48 13.77
CA GLU A 100 11.74 20.75 13.69
C GLU A 100 12.28 20.66 12.26
N PHE A 101 11.44 20.84 11.23
CA PHE A 101 11.79 20.60 9.83
C PHE A 101 11.30 21.70 8.86
N ASP A 102 11.02 22.91 9.37
CA ASP A 102 10.62 24.11 8.60
C ASP A 102 9.38 23.95 7.71
N GLY A 103 8.53 22.97 8.02
CA GLY A 103 7.32 22.63 7.26
C GLY A 103 7.54 21.59 6.15
N VAL A 104 8.74 21.00 6.07
CA VAL A 104 9.11 20.00 5.05
C VAL A 104 9.19 18.62 5.68
N VAL A 105 8.54 17.62 5.06
CA VAL A 105 8.65 16.23 5.53
C VAL A 105 10.09 15.73 5.31
N PRO A 106 10.78 15.21 6.33
CA PRO A 106 12.15 14.71 6.19
C PRO A 106 12.22 13.42 5.35
N GLY A 107 13.28 13.31 4.56
CA GLY A 107 13.57 12.16 3.70
C GLY A 107 14.39 11.05 4.37
N ARG A 108 14.34 10.92 5.70
CA ARG A 108 15.12 9.94 6.47
C ARG A 108 14.22 9.09 7.36
N LEU A 109 14.55 7.80 7.45
CA LEU A 109 13.78 6.85 8.26
C LEU A 109 13.79 7.23 9.74
N GLU A 110 14.97 7.59 10.28
CA GLU A 110 15.14 7.90 11.70
C GLU A 110 14.28 9.09 12.13
N ASP A 111 14.12 10.08 11.26
CA ASP A 111 13.33 11.28 11.53
C ASP A 111 11.82 10.97 11.45
N LEU A 112 11.39 10.27 10.39
CA LEU A 112 9.99 9.94 10.16
C LEU A 112 9.41 9.09 11.29
N VAL A 113 10.14 8.10 11.81
CA VAL A 113 9.65 7.23 12.89
C VAL A 113 9.53 7.95 14.23
N THR A 114 10.04 9.17 14.35
CA THR A 114 9.79 9.98 15.55
C THR A 114 8.38 10.54 15.57
N PHE A 115 7.71 10.68 14.42
CA PHE A 115 6.40 11.32 14.35
C PHE A 115 5.28 10.44 14.95
N PRO A 116 4.29 11.05 15.63
CA PRO A 116 3.20 10.31 16.24
C PRO A 116 2.35 9.60 15.18
N GLY A 117 2.13 8.29 15.38
CA GLY A 117 1.41 7.46 14.42
C GLY A 117 2.25 6.94 13.25
N VAL A 118 3.55 7.24 13.21
CA VAL A 118 4.46 6.80 12.15
C VAL A 118 5.40 5.70 12.68
N GLY A 119 5.08 4.46 12.32
CA GLY A 119 6.01 3.33 12.51
C GLY A 119 6.91 3.12 11.29
N ARG A 120 7.87 2.19 11.40
CA ARG A 120 8.82 1.82 10.32
C ARG A 120 8.12 1.52 8.99
N LYS A 121 7.00 0.78 9.00
CA LYS A 121 6.21 0.52 7.78
C LYS A 121 5.69 1.81 7.14
N THR A 122 5.14 2.72 7.94
CA THR A 122 4.60 4.00 7.46
C THR A 122 5.71 4.85 6.84
N ALA A 123 6.85 4.94 7.53
CA ALA A 123 8.02 5.65 7.03
C ALA A 123 8.53 5.06 5.70
N ASN A 124 8.66 3.74 5.58
CA ASN A 124 9.06 3.10 4.32
C ASN A 124 8.07 3.35 3.17
N VAL A 125 6.75 3.45 3.45
CA VAL A 125 5.77 3.84 2.43
C VAL A 125 6.06 5.27 1.93
N VAL A 126 6.28 6.21 2.84
CA VAL A 126 6.57 7.61 2.50
C VAL A 126 7.88 7.75 1.73
N LEU A 127 8.96 7.15 2.24
CA LEU A 127 10.28 7.16 1.60
C LEU A 127 10.25 6.56 0.19
N GLY A 128 9.62 5.39 0.04
CA GLY A 128 9.55 4.68 -1.24
C GLY A 128 8.75 5.43 -2.31
N ASN A 129 7.64 6.06 -1.94
CA ASN A 129 6.69 6.60 -2.90
C ASN A 129 6.84 8.11 -3.13
N ALA A 130 7.28 8.87 -2.12
CA ALA A 130 7.42 10.32 -2.23
C ALA A 130 8.88 10.77 -2.43
N PHE A 131 9.86 9.98 -2.00
CA PHE A 131 11.29 10.33 -2.09
C PHE A 131 12.10 9.41 -3.00
N GLY A 132 11.50 8.31 -3.51
CA GLY A 132 12.21 7.32 -4.32
C GLY A 132 13.28 6.53 -3.55
N ILE A 133 13.26 6.60 -2.22
CA ILE A 133 14.20 5.89 -1.34
C ILE A 133 13.67 4.48 -1.09
N PRO A 134 14.33 3.41 -1.56
CA PRO A 134 13.73 2.09 -1.53
C PRO A 134 13.48 1.55 -0.13
N GLY A 135 12.31 0.93 0.08
CA GLY A 135 11.95 0.32 1.34
C GLY A 135 10.97 -0.84 1.15
N ILE A 136 11.11 -1.89 1.96
CA ILE A 136 10.16 -2.99 2.02
C ILE A 136 9.09 -2.62 3.05
N THR A 137 7.82 -2.66 2.64
CA THR A 137 6.69 -2.34 3.52
C THR A 137 5.97 -3.63 3.91
N VAL A 138 6.30 -4.18 5.08
CA VAL A 138 5.67 -5.40 5.58
C VAL A 138 4.32 -5.08 6.23
N ASP A 139 3.23 -5.30 5.48
CA ASP A 139 1.87 -5.31 6.01
C ASP A 139 1.32 -6.75 6.12
N THR A 140 0.03 -6.87 6.44
CA THR A 140 -0.63 -8.19 6.58
C THR A 140 -0.73 -8.97 5.26
N HIS A 141 -0.73 -8.29 4.11
CA HIS A 141 -0.69 -8.94 2.80
C HIS A 141 0.73 -9.43 2.51
N PHE A 142 1.72 -8.55 2.64
CA PHE A 142 3.12 -8.85 2.38
C PHE A 142 3.63 -9.97 3.28
N GLY A 143 3.45 -9.88 4.60
CA GLY A 143 3.91 -10.92 5.52
C GLY A 143 3.23 -12.27 5.33
N ARG A 144 1.94 -12.29 4.93
CA ARG A 144 1.25 -13.53 4.56
C ARG A 144 1.85 -14.13 3.28
N LEU A 145 2.07 -13.32 2.26
CA LEU A 145 2.54 -13.79 0.96
C LEU A 145 4.02 -14.17 0.99
N ALA A 146 4.87 -13.44 1.73
CA ALA A 146 6.27 -13.82 1.95
C ALA A 146 6.37 -15.24 2.52
N ARG A 147 5.53 -15.58 3.50
CA ARG A 147 5.42 -16.95 4.03
C ARG A 147 4.87 -17.94 3.00
N ARG A 148 3.79 -17.62 2.28
CA ARG A 148 3.23 -18.50 1.23
C ARG A 148 4.18 -18.76 0.06
N PHE A 149 5.02 -17.79 -0.27
CA PHE A 149 6.06 -17.91 -1.29
C PHE A 149 7.31 -18.65 -0.78
N GLY A 150 7.35 -18.96 0.52
CA GLY A 150 8.48 -19.57 1.20
C GLY A 150 9.72 -18.68 1.15
N TRP A 151 9.56 -17.37 1.30
CA TRP A 151 10.67 -16.40 1.42
C TRP A 151 11.18 -16.31 2.86
N THR A 152 10.33 -16.60 3.83
CA THR A 152 10.62 -16.61 5.26
C THR A 152 9.61 -17.52 5.97
N GLU A 153 9.98 -18.03 7.13
CA GLU A 153 9.09 -18.74 8.05
C GLU A 153 8.61 -17.83 9.20
N SER A 154 9.23 -16.65 9.35
CA SER A 154 8.92 -15.69 10.42
C SER A 154 7.56 -15.02 10.21
N ASP A 155 6.89 -14.71 11.31
CA ASP A 155 5.72 -13.81 11.36
C ASP A 155 6.06 -12.41 11.90
N ASP A 156 7.26 -12.22 12.46
CA ASP A 156 7.77 -10.92 12.87
C ASP A 156 8.07 -10.02 11.66
N PRO A 157 7.47 -8.81 11.57
CA PRO A 157 7.65 -7.92 10.42
C PRO A 157 9.09 -7.49 10.15
N VAL A 158 9.89 -7.28 11.20
CA VAL A 158 11.28 -6.82 11.07
C VAL A 158 12.13 -7.94 10.49
N ARG A 159 11.94 -9.17 10.96
CA ARG A 159 12.61 -10.35 10.41
C ARG A 159 12.18 -10.63 8.96
N ILE A 160 10.89 -10.50 8.65
CA ILE A 160 10.39 -10.65 7.27
C ILE A 160 11.05 -9.62 6.34
N GLU A 161 11.16 -8.35 6.79
CA GLU A 161 11.84 -7.29 6.03
C GLU A 161 13.28 -7.69 5.70
N SER A 162 14.04 -8.13 6.71
CA SER A 162 15.44 -8.57 6.57
C SER A 162 15.58 -9.78 5.64
N ASP A 163 14.79 -10.83 5.85
CA ASP A 163 14.88 -12.06 5.04
C ASP A 163 14.58 -11.77 3.56
N VAL A 164 13.58 -10.92 3.29
CA VAL A 164 13.21 -10.58 1.91
C VAL A 164 14.23 -9.63 1.28
N ALA A 165 14.83 -8.72 2.04
CA ALA A 165 15.88 -7.82 1.57
C ALA A 165 17.08 -8.58 0.98
N GLU A 166 17.43 -9.77 1.52
CA GLU A 166 18.53 -10.60 1.00
C GLU A 166 18.24 -11.22 -0.39
N LEU A 167 16.96 -11.33 -0.76
CA LEU A 167 16.50 -11.98 -2.00
C LEU A 167 16.48 -11.02 -3.20
N PHE A 168 16.29 -9.72 -2.95
CA PHE A 168 16.05 -8.68 -3.97
C PHE A 168 17.02 -7.51 -3.85
N GLU A 169 17.30 -6.84 -4.96
CA GLU A 169 18.15 -5.65 -4.92
C GLU A 169 17.36 -4.46 -4.33
N PRO A 170 18.01 -3.53 -3.60
CA PRO A 170 17.33 -2.40 -2.98
C PRO A 170 16.42 -1.63 -3.94
N ARG A 171 16.88 -1.36 -5.17
CA ARG A 171 16.10 -0.67 -6.21
C ARG A 171 14.74 -1.30 -6.53
N ASP A 172 14.55 -2.60 -6.23
CA ASP A 172 13.30 -3.31 -6.50
C ASP A 172 12.32 -3.27 -5.31
N TRP A 173 12.75 -2.88 -4.11
CA TRP A 173 12.00 -3.10 -2.87
C TRP A 173 10.62 -2.44 -2.85
N THR A 174 10.52 -1.17 -3.23
CA THR A 174 9.24 -0.44 -3.24
C THR A 174 8.23 -1.10 -4.19
N MET A 175 8.65 -1.40 -5.43
CA MET A 175 7.77 -2.01 -6.42
C MET A 175 7.46 -3.49 -6.11
N LEU A 176 8.40 -4.21 -5.50
CA LEU A 176 8.15 -5.54 -4.95
C LEU A 176 7.03 -5.48 -3.91
N SER A 177 7.10 -4.56 -2.96
CA SER A 177 6.05 -4.37 -1.95
C SER A 177 4.70 -4.09 -2.57
N HIS A 178 4.61 -3.16 -3.54
CA HIS A 178 3.35 -2.89 -4.26
C HIS A 178 2.80 -4.13 -4.95
N ARG A 179 3.62 -4.84 -5.73
CA ARG A 179 3.21 -6.04 -6.47
C ARG A 179 2.72 -7.16 -5.56
N VAL A 180 3.40 -7.38 -4.44
CA VAL A 180 3.01 -8.39 -3.45
C VAL A 180 1.70 -8.00 -2.76
N VAL A 181 1.54 -6.73 -2.35
CA VAL A 181 0.29 -6.24 -1.75
C VAL A 181 -0.86 -6.33 -2.74
N PHE A 182 -0.66 -5.92 -3.99
CA PHE A 182 -1.63 -6.07 -5.08
C PHE A 182 -2.07 -7.53 -5.22
N HIS A 183 -1.12 -8.44 -5.32
CA HIS A 183 -1.41 -9.86 -5.43
C HIS A 183 -2.20 -10.40 -4.23
N GLY A 184 -1.84 -9.96 -3.02
CA GLY A 184 -2.51 -10.34 -1.79
C GLY A 184 -3.93 -9.80 -1.66
N ARG A 185 -4.27 -8.69 -2.33
CA ARG A 185 -5.62 -8.09 -2.38
C ARG A 185 -6.48 -8.65 -3.52
N ARG A 186 -5.86 -9.03 -4.64
CA ARG A 186 -6.56 -9.38 -5.89
C ARG A 186 -6.73 -10.88 -6.10
N VAL A 187 -5.77 -11.69 -5.64
CA VAL A 187 -5.69 -13.13 -5.98
C VAL A 187 -5.49 -13.99 -4.73
N CYS A 188 -4.48 -13.67 -3.91
CA CYS A 188 -4.00 -14.53 -2.83
C CYS A 188 -4.64 -14.17 -1.49
N HIS A 189 -5.98 -14.26 -1.43
CA HIS A 189 -6.80 -13.90 -0.27
C HIS A 189 -6.42 -14.67 0.99
N SER A 190 -6.66 -14.08 2.17
CA SER A 190 -6.30 -14.67 3.46
C SER A 190 -6.97 -16.03 3.68
N ARG A 191 -8.30 -16.12 3.48
CA ARG A 191 -9.09 -17.34 3.74
C ARG A 191 -9.09 -18.33 2.58
N LYS A 192 -9.37 -17.89 1.35
CA LYS A 192 -9.51 -18.76 0.17
C LYS A 192 -8.78 -18.15 -1.03
N PRO A 193 -7.47 -18.39 -1.22
CA PRO A 193 -6.73 -17.85 -2.36
C PRO A 193 -7.19 -18.50 -3.68
N ALA A 194 -7.11 -17.73 -4.77
CA ALA A 194 -7.48 -18.16 -6.12
C ALA A 194 -6.33 -18.89 -6.83
N CYS A 195 -5.84 -20.00 -6.25
CA CYS A 195 -4.65 -20.71 -6.73
C CYS A 195 -4.72 -21.11 -8.22
N GLY A 196 -5.88 -21.56 -8.70
CA GLY A 196 -6.10 -21.97 -10.08
C GLY A 196 -6.07 -20.84 -11.12
N ALA A 197 -6.13 -19.58 -10.67
CA ALA A 197 -6.04 -18.38 -11.50
C ALA A 197 -4.81 -17.51 -11.15
N CYS A 198 -3.83 -18.09 -10.43
CA CYS A 198 -2.69 -17.35 -9.91
C CYS A 198 -1.52 -17.33 -10.89
N ALA A 199 -1.07 -16.14 -11.29
CA ALA A 199 0.06 -15.93 -12.20
C ALA A 199 1.40 -16.54 -11.72
N VAL A 200 1.52 -16.82 -10.42
CA VAL A 200 2.76 -17.37 -9.83
C VAL A 200 2.62 -18.82 -9.35
N ALA A 201 1.51 -19.49 -9.69
CA ALA A 201 1.19 -20.85 -9.25
C ALA A 201 2.36 -21.85 -9.47
N ASN A 202 3.01 -21.78 -10.64
CA ASN A 202 4.11 -22.67 -11.04
C ASN A 202 5.35 -22.58 -10.14
N TRP A 203 5.48 -21.52 -9.34
CA TRP A 203 6.62 -21.31 -8.44
C TRP A 203 6.20 -21.21 -6.98
N CYS A 204 4.91 -21.27 -6.66
CA CYS A 204 4.40 -21.03 -5.32
C CYS A 204 4.43 -22.32 -4.47
N PRO A 205 5.22 -22.38 -3.37
CA PRO A 205 5.22 -23.55 -2.49
C PRO A 205 3.87 -23.82 -1.82
N SER A 206 3.04 -22.79 -1.62
CA SER A 206 1.70 -22.92 -1.04
C SER A 206 0.57 -23.07 -2.08
N PHE A 207 0.88 -23.39 -3.34
CA PHE A 207 -0.16 -23.76 -4.30
C PHE A 207 -0.99 -24.93 -3.75
N GLY A 208 -2.31 -24.88 -3.92
CA GLY A 208 -3.24 -25.85 -3.33
C GLY A 208 -3.83 -25.44 -1.98
N SER A 209 -3.37 -24.34 -1.36
CA SER A 209 -3.97 -23.79 -0.13
C SER A 209 -5.35 -23.12 -0.34
N GLY A 210 -5.85 -23.06 -1.58
CA GLY A 210 -7.15 -22.49 -1.93
C GLY A 210 -7.76 -23.17 -3.14
N GLU A 211 -8.61 -22.45 -3.88
CA GLU A 211 -9.30 -23.02 -5.04
C GLU A 211 -8.32 -23.27 -6.20
N THR A 212 -8.16 -24.53 -6.62
CA THR A 212 -7.24 -24.93 -7.70
C THR A 212 -7.92 -25.08 -9.05
N ASN A 213 -9.24 -25.24 -9.10
CA ASN A 213 -9.95 -25.30 -10.37
C ASN A 213 -9.92 -23.92 -11.03
N PRO A 214 -9.39 -23.77 -12.27
CA PRO A 214 -9.21 -22.45 -12.89
C PRO A 214 -10.52 -21.65 -13.02
N ALA A 215 -11.60 -22.29 -13.46
CA ALA A 215 -12.90 -21.63 -13.65
C ALA A 215 -13.52 -21.16 -12.31
N LYS A 216 -13.38 -21.95 -11.24
CA LYS A 216 -13.85 -21.56 -9.91
C LYS A 216 -12.95 -20.49 -9.28
N ALA A 217 -11.64 -20.60 -9.47
CA ALA A 217 -10.66 -19.65 -8.94
C ALA A 217 -10.81 -18.26 -9.58
N ALA A 218 -11.09 -18.19 -10.89
CA ALA A 218 -11.33 -16.92 -11.60
C ALA A 218 -12.47 -16.11 -10.97
N LYS A 219 -13.52 -16.76 -10.46
CA LYS A 219 -14.64 -16.11 -9.76
C LYS A 219 -14.25 -15.48 -8.42
N LEU A 220 -13.09 -15.81 -7.87
CA LEU A 220 -12.59 -15.26 -6.61
C LEU A 220 -11.71 -14.02 -6.80
N LEU A 221 -11.33 -13.69 -8.04
CA LEU A 221 -10.52 -12.51 -8.34
C LEU A 221 -11.26 -11.23 -7.92
N LYS A 222 -10.50 -10.21 -7.55
CA LYS A 222 -11.02 -8.93 -7.02
C LYS A 222 -10.48 -7.74 -7.80
N TYR A 223 -11.12 -6.58 -7.58
CA TYR A 223 -10.79 -5.31 -8.23
C TYR A 223 -10.84 -5.43 -9.75
N GLU A 224 -9.84 -4.92 -10.46
CA GLU A 224 -9.76 -4.97 -11.92
C GLU A 224 -9.62 -6.39 -12.48
N LEU A 225 -9.24 -7.38 -11.66
CA LEU A 225 -9.18 -8.78 -12.07
C LEU A 225 -10.51 -9.53 -11.88
N ALA A 226 -11.50 -8.93 -11.23
CA ALA A 226 -12.79 -9.58 -11.02
C ALA A 226 -13.52 -9.78 -12.37
N PRO A 227 -14.28 -10.88 -12.55
CA PRO A 227 -15.07 -11.09 -13.76
C PRO A 227 -16.03 -9.92 -14.01
N GLY A 228 -16.09 -9.42 -15.25
CA GLY A 228 -16.90 -8.27 -15.64
C GLY A 228 -16.17 -6.92 -15.58
N ASN A 229 -14.90 -6.89 -15.14
CA ASN A 229 -14.07 -5.68 -15.11
C ASN A 229 -12.98 -5.66 -16.21
N GLU A 230 -13.17 -6.41 -17.29
CA GLU A 230 -12.17 -6.57 -18.37
C GLU A 230 -11.81 -5.22 -19.02
N GLU A 231 -12.78 -4.31 -19.16
CA GLU A 231 -12.54 -2.96 -19.70
C GLU A 231 -11.64 -2.13 -18.77
N LEU A 232 -11.85 -2.22 -17.45
CA LEU A 232 -11.02 -1.53 -16.47
C LEU A 232 -9.58 -2.07 -16.50
N LEU A 233 -9.42 -3.40 -16.55
CA LEU A 233 -8.11 -4.02 -16.68
C LEU A 233 -7.41 -3.59 -17.97
N ALA A 234 -8.12 -3.59 -19.11
CA ALA A 234 -7.57 -3.16 -20.39
C ALA A 234 -7.05 -1.71 -20.34
N LYS A 235 -7.82 -0.80 -19.72
CA LYS A 235 -7.41 0.60 -19.51
C LYS A 235 -6.16 0.72 -18.64
N LEU A 236 -6.10 0.00 -17.52
CA LEU A 236 -4.94 -0.01 -16.62
C LEU A 236 -3.67 -0.56 -17.30
N LEU A 237 -3.81 -1.53 -18.19
CA LEU A 237 -2.70 -2.07 -18.96
C LEU A 237 -2.23 -1.13 -20.08
N ALA A 238 -3.15 -0.40 -20.72
CA ALA A 238 -2.83 0.56 -21.78
C ALA A 238 -2.17 1.84 -21.24
N GLU A 239 -2.61 2.32 -20.07
CA GLU A 239 -2.22 3.61 -19.52
C GLU A 239 -1.63 3.45 -18.11
N THR A 240 -0.59 2.63 -17.97
CA THR A 240 0.03 2.29 -16.67
C THR A 240 0.48 3.52 -15.86
N HIS A 241 0.91 4.58 -16.54
CA HIS A 241 1.30 5.86 -15.94
C HIS A 241 0.13 6.64 -15.32
N ARG A 242 -1.13 6.34 -15.73
CA ARG A 242 -2.36 6.96 -15.22
C ARG A 242 -3.15 6.02 -14.32
N ALA A 243 -2.54 4.95 -13.82
CA ALA A 243 -3.23 3.93 -13.05
C ALA A 243 -3.96 4.47 -11.81
N ALA A 244 -3.36 5.44 -11.11
CA ALA A 244 -3.99 6.11 -9.97
C ALA A 244 -5.24 6.90 -10.39
N GLU A 245 -5.17 7.66 -11.49
CA GLU A 245 -6.28 8.42 -12.06
C GLU A 245 -7.42 7.51 -12.50
N ILE A 246 -7.12 6.48 -13.28
CA ILE A 246 -8.10 5.50 -13.79
C ILE A 246 -8.82 4.83 -12.60
N ARG A 247 -8.07 4.46 -11.56
CA ARG A 247 -8.65 3.90 -10.34
C ARG A 247 -9.60 4.89 -9.67
N MET A 248 -9.18 6.14 -9.45
CA MET A 248 -10.01 7.17 -8.84
C MET A 248 -11.31 7.39 -9.63
N GLU A 249 -11.23 7.48 -10.95
CA GLU A 249 -12.40 7.62 -11.83
C GLU A 249 -13.35 6.42 -11.72
N SER A 250 -12.81 5.19 -11.68
CA SER A 250 -13.62 3.98 -11.56
C SER A 250 -14.39 3.92 -10.23
N GLN A 251 -13.76 4.35 -9.14
CA GLN A 251 -14.37 4.36 -7.80
C GLN A 251 -15.50 5.39 -7.68
N ARG A 252 -15.40 6.52 -8.38
CA ARG A 252 -16.46 7.55 -8.43
C ARG A 252 -17.69 7.11 -9.20
N ARG A 253 -17.55 6.23 -10.20
CA ARG A 253 -18.69 5.72 -11.00
C ARG A 253 -19.55 4.68 -10.26
N THR A 254 -19.04 4.15 -9.15
CA THR A 254 -19.71 3.09 -8.37
C THR A 254 -20.37 3.65 -7.09
N GLN A 255 -20.25 4.95 -6.84
CA GLN A 255 -20.90 5.69 -5.76
C GLN A 255 -22.01 6.58 -6.32
#